data_AF-A0A7S3RDP9-F1
#
_entry.id   AF-A0A7S3RDP9-F1
#
_cell.length_a   1.000
_cell.length_b   1.000
_cell.length_c   1.000
_cell.angle_alpha   90.00
_cell.angle_beta   90.00
_cell.angle_gamma   90.00
#
_symmetry.space_group_name_H-M   'P 1'
#
loop_
_entity.id
_entity.type
_entity.pdbx_description
1 polymer ?
#
loop_
_entity_poly.entity_id
_entity_poly.type
_entity_poly.pdbx_seq_one_letter_code
_entity_poly.pdbx_strand_id
1 'polypeptide(L)'
;RVLVYNGDTDPAINSFQAQNWTSSLGFNLTSPWRPWTIDGCRRMGGYVTRYGDQRLDYLTIRGSGHMVPQMKPAAAYEFMRTWVAGEEYKPYVKDCKKPPVIQRKEALFTVPAAAGGRGVVRPSVRTFQSSQ
;
A
#
# COMPACT_ATOMS: atom_id res chain seq x y z
N ARG A 1 12.75 12.17 -9.29
CA ARG A 1 11.44 12.06 -8.61
C ARG A 1 11.70 12.12 -7.12
N VAL A 2 10.90 12.85 -6.37
CA VAL A 2 11.03 13.04 -4.93
C VAL A 2 9.71 12.63 -4.27
N LEU A 3 9.80 11.92 -3.16
CA LEU A 3 8.66 11.54 -2.34
C LEU A 3 8.86 12.12 -0.94
N VAL A 4 7.88 12.88 -0.47
CA VAL A 4 7.77 13.32 0.92
C VAL A 4 6.52 12.65 1.49
N TYR A 5 6.65 11.97 2.62
CA TYR A 5 5.51 11.31 3.25
C TYR A 5 5.53 11.46 4.77
N ASN A 6 4.34 11.62 5.36
CA ASN A 6 4.15 11.77 6.80
C ASN A 6 3.02 10.87 7.30
N GLY A 7 3.17 10.37 8.52
CA GLY A 7 2.04 9.88 9.28
C GLY A 7 1.17 11.06 9.73
N ASP A 8 -0.15 11.01 9.51
CA ASP A 8 -1.06 12.12 9.87
C ASP A 8 -1.37 12.23 11.37
N THR A 9 -0.90 11.29 12.18
CA THR A 9 -1.01 11.30 13.66
C THR A 9 0.36 11.35 14.35
N ASP A 10 1.41 11.77 13.66
CA ASP A 10 2.73 11.97 14.27
C ASP A 10 2.75 13.27 15.10
N PRO A 11 2.98 13.22 16.42
CA PRO A 11 3.06 14.42 17.24
C PRO A 11 4.40 15.15 17.14
N ALA A 12 5.46 14.51 16.63
CA ALA A 12 6.79 15.09 16.56
C ALA A 12 6.98 15.90 15.28
N ILE A 13 6.60 15.33 14.13
CA ILE A 13 6.72 15.97 12.82
C ILE A 13 5.36 15.99 12.11
N ASN A 14 4.62 17.07 12.32
CA ASN A 14 3.25 17.22 11.86
C ASN A 14 3.14 17.24 10.33
N SER A 15 2.19 16.47 9.80
CA SER A 15 1.89 16.44 8.36
C SER A 15 1.52 17.81 7.78
N PHE A 16 0.88 18.68 8.55
CA PHE A 16 0.52 20.03 8.07
C PHE A 16 1.75 20.89 7.75
N GLN A 17 2.82 20.75 8.53
CA GLN A 17 4.05 21.52 8.30
C GLN A 17 4.75 21.04 7.02
N ALA A 18 4.84 19.72 6.84
CA ALA A 18 5.37 19.13 5.60
C ALA A 18 4.53 19.52 4.38
N GLN A 19 3.19 19.50 4.51
CA GLN A 19 2.29 19.94 3.45
C GLN A 19 2.53 21.40 3.06
N ASN A 20 2.59 22.30 4.04
CA ASN A 20 2.82 23.72 3.78
C ASN A 20 4.19 23.95 3.11
N TRP A 21 5.23 23.31 3.63
CA TRP A 21 6.57 23.37 3.06
C TRP A 21 6.61 22.86 1.62
N THR A 22 6.01 21.69 1.33
CA THR A 22 5.98 21.17 -0.05
C THR A 22 5.21 22.09 -1.01
N SER A 23 4.15 22.76 -0.53
CA SER A 23 3.40 23.72 -1.34
C SER A 23 4.15 25.02 -1.63
N SER A 24 5.09 25.42 -0.76
CA SER A 24 5.87 26.66 -0.92
C SER A 24 7.10 26.51 -1.82
N LEU A 25 7.41 25.30 -2.30
CA LEU A 25 8.55 25.03 -3.19
C LEU A 25 8.39 25.58 -4.62
N GLY A 26 7.23 26.11 -4.98
CA GLY A 26 7.00 26.77 -6.28
C GLY A 26 6.79 25.82 -7.47
N PHE A 27 6.55 24.53 -7.22
CA PHE A 27 6.17 23.60 -8.29
C PHE A 27 4.71 23.79 -8.72
N ASN A 28 4.45 23.64 -10.02
CA ASN A 28 3.08 23.62 -10.56
C ASN A 28 2.27 22.45 -9.97
N LEU A 29 0.99 22.69 -9.65
CA LEU A 29 0.10 21.65 -9.13
C LEU A 29 -0.36 20.72 -10.27
N THR A 30 0.02 19.44 -10.23
CA THR A 30 -0.37 18.43 -11.23
C THR A 30 -1.61 17.67 -10.81
N SER A 31 -1.69 17.26 -9.53
CA SER A 31 -2.86 16.59 -8.98
C SER A 31 -3.18 17.22 -7.62
N PRO A 32 -4.38 17.78 -7.43
CA PRO A 32 -4.77 18.40 -6.18
C PRO A 32 -4.85 17.35 -5.05
N TRP A 33 -4.89 17.85 -3.81
CA TRP A 33 -5.04 17.03 -2.62
C TRP A 33 -6.26 16.10 -2.73
N ARG A 34 -6.01 14.80 -2.81
CA ARG A 34 -7.05 13.79 -2.99
C ARG A 34 -6.77 12.54 -2.17
N PRO A 35 -7.80 11.77 -1.81
CA PRO A 35 -7.58 10.49 -1.13
C PRO A 35 -6.94 9.47 -2.06
N TRP A 36 -6.16 8.55 -1.47
CA TRP A 36 -5.68 7.34 -2.12
C TRP A 36 -5.99 6.10 -1.28
N THR A 37 -6.04 4.95 -1.94
CA THR A 37 -6.40 3.67 -1.33
C THR A 37 -5.37 2.59 -1.61
N ILE A 38 -5.29 1.63 -0.70
CA ILE A 38 -4.45 0.43 -0.79
C ILE A 38 -5.00 -0.51 -1.88
N ASP A 39 -6.32 -0.60 -1.96
CA ASP A 39 -7.06 -1.60 -2.75
C ASP A 39 -7.71 -1.04 -4.03
N GLY A 40 -7.65 0.27 -4.27
CA GLY A 40 -8.42 0.90 -5.35
C GLY A 40 -9.91 1.01 -5.07
N CYS A 41 -10.28 0.88 -3.79
CA CYS A 41 -11.66 0.78 -3.35
C CYS A 41 -11.89 1.67 -2.14
N ARG A 42 -11.97 1.09 -0.92
CA ARG A 42 -12.39 1.79 0.30
C ARG A 42 -11.32 1.74 1.39
N ARG A 43 -10.24 0.97 1.23
CA ARG A 43 -9.17 0.90 2.23
C ARG A 43 -8.27 2.12 2.07
N MET A 44 -8.61 3.18 2.79
CA MET A 44 -7.88 4.44 2.81
C MET A 44 -6.42 4.22 3.20
N GLY A 45 -5.51 4.66 2.32
CA GLY A 45 -4.10 4.78 2.62
C GLY A 45 -3.76 6.15 3.20
N GLY A 46 -4.43 7.20 2.71
CA GLY A 46 -4.29 8.58 3.17
C GLY A 46 -4.60 9.56 2.04
N TYR A 47 -3.86 10.66 1.96
CA TYR A 47 -4.01 11.68 0.91
C TYR A 47 -2.71 11.89 0.15
N VAL A 48 -2.85 12.40 -1.08
CA VAL A 48 -1.72 12.72 -1.96
C VAL A 48 -1.95 14.04 -2.68
N THR A 49 -0.88 14.81 -2.84
CA THR A 49 -0.77 15.92 -3.79
C THR A 49 0.43 15.65 -4.69
N ARG A 50 0.29 15.86 -6.00
CA ARG A 50 1.40 15.71 -6.96
C ARG A 50 1.74 17.05 -7.60
N TYR A 51 3.02 17.33 -7.76
CA TYR A 51 3.54 18.57 -8.30
C TYR A 51 4.53 18.35 -9.46
N GLY A 52 4.64 19.35 -10.34
CA GLY A 52 5.67 19.49 -11.37
C GLY A 52 5.73 18.32 -12.34
N ASP A 53 4.59 17.80 -12.75
CA ASP A 53 4.44 16.62 -13.62
C ASP A 53 5.12 15.38 -13.01
N GLN A 54 4.73 15.05 -11.77
CA GLN A 54 5.23 13.89 -11.00
C GLN A 54 6.71 13.99 -10.61
N ARG A 55 7.25 15.20 -10.51
CA ARG A 55 8.60 15.45 -9.96
C ARG A 55 8.63 15.32 -8.44
N LEU A 56 7.56 15.77 -7.77
CA LEU A 56 7.40 15.74 -6.32
C LEU A 56 6.00 15.22 -5.96
N ASP A 57 5.97 14.18 -5.14
CA ASP A 57 4.75 13.66 -4.53
C ASP A 57 4.78 13.92 -3.03
N TYR A 58 3.73 14.52 -2.48
CA TYR A 58 3.50 14.64 -1.05
C TYR A 58 2.37 13.71 -0.62
N LEU A 59 2.64 12.83 0.36
CA LEU A 59 1.70 11.84 0.86
C LEU A 59 1.47 11.95 2.37
N THR A 60 0.23 11.70 2.78
CA THR A 60 -0.07 11.33 4.16
C THR A 60 -0.47 9.87 4.26
N ILE A 61 -0.20 9.27 5.42
CA ILE A 61 -0.62 7.92 5.77
C ILE A 61 -1.59 8.00 6.93
N ARG A 62 -2.83 7.59 6.67
CA ARG A 62 -3.96 7.71 7.60
C ARG A 62 -3.78 6.83 8.83
N GLY A 63 -3.82 7.45 10.00
CA GLY A 63 -3.69 6.83 11.31
C GLY A 63 -2.29 6.29 11.60
N SER A 64 -1.26 6.87 11.00
CA SER A 64 0.13 6.53 11.30
C SER A 64 0.82 7.68 12.02
N GLY A 65 1.68 7.37 12.99
CA GLY A 65 2.65 8.31 13.55
C GLY A 65 3.99 8.30 12.80
N HIS A 66 5.05 8.64 13.52
CA HIS A 66 6.41 8.82 13.01
C HIS A 66 6.96 7.63 12.19
N MET A 67 6.92 6.42 12.76
CA MET A 67 7.42 5.20 12.11
C MET A 67 6.34 4.56 11.22
N VAL A 68 6.12 5.14 10.03
CA VAL A 68 5.06 4.70 9.10
C VAL A 68 5.11 3.21 8.75
N PRO A 69 6.25 2.62 8.35
CA PRO A 69 6.31 1.20 8.03
C PRO A 69 6.00 0.28 9.22
N GLN A 70 6.30 0.72 10.44
CA GLN A 70 6.02 -0.02 11.67
C GLN A 70 4.52 -0.06 11.98
N MET A 71 3.81 1.07 11.80
CA MET A 71 2.40 1.20 12.18
C MET A 71 1.42 0.81 11.08
N LYS A 72 1.77 1.08 9.82
CA LYS A 72 0.90 0.84 8.65
C LYS A 72 1.66 0.12 7.53
N PRO A 73 2.17 -1.11 7.75
CA PRO A 73 3.02 -1.81 6.79
C PRO A 73 2.36 -2.03 5.42
N ALA A 74 1.06 -2.34 5.40
CA ALA A 74 0.32 -2.52 4.14
C ALA A 74 0.21 -1.22 3.33
N ALA A 75 -0.03 -0.09 3.99
CA ALA A 75 -0.05 1.22 3.31
C ALA A 75 1.36 1.61 2.86
N ALA A 76 2.37 1.35 3.70
CA ALA A 76 3.76 1.62 3.40
C ALA A 76 4.25 0.89 2.15
N TYR A 77 3.96 -0.41 2.09
CA TYR A 77 4.26 -1.21 0.91
C TYR A 77 3.55 -0.69 -0.35
N GLU A 78 2.25 -0.40 -0.26
CA GLU A 78 1.47 0.07 -1.42
C GLU A 78 1.95 1.41 -1.97
N PHE A 79 2.17 2.43 -1.13
CA PHE A 79 2.64 3.71 -1.67
C PHE A 79 4.07 3.59 -2.22
N MET A 80 4.93 2.82 -1.55
CA MET A 80 6.33 2.68 -1.96
C MET A 80 6.45 1.93 -3.28
N ARG A 81 5.73 0.81 -3.46
CA ARG A 81 5.69 0.09 -4.74
C ARG A 81 5.17 0.99 -5.86
N THR A 82 4.11 1.77 -5.58
CA THR A 82 3.45 2.64 -6.56
C THR A 82 4.41 3.75 -7.00
N TRP A 83 5.11 4.38 -6.05
CA TRP A 83 6.08 5.43 -6.33
C TRP A 83 7.28 4.92 -7.14
N VAL A 84 7.87 3.78 -6.74
CA VAL A 84 8.99 3.15 -7.45
C VAL A 84 8.61 2.75 -8.87
N ALA A 85 7.45 2.11 -9.06
CA ALA A 85 6.93 1.74 -10.38
C ALA A 85 6.53 2.95 -11.23
N GLY A 86 6.29 4.09 -10.58
CA GLY A 86 5.81 5.31 -11.22
C GLY A 86 4.37 5.29 -11.66
N GLU A 87 3.57 4.49 -10.97
CA GLU A 87 2.14 4.37 -11.20
C GLU A 87 1.37 5.55 -10.56
N GLU A 88 0.07 5.60 -10.88
CA GLU A 88 -0.88 6.49 -10.24
C GLU A 88 -1.39 5.87 -8.93
N TYR A 89 -1.43 6.66 -7.85
CA TYR A 89 -2.00 6.19 -6.58
C TYR A 89 -3.50 5.91 -6.75
N LYS A 90 -3.93 4.71 -6.38
CA LYS A 90 -5.30 4.25 -6.60
C LYS A 90 -6.31 5.20 -5.91
N PRO A 91 -7.37 5.65 -6.58
CA PRO A 91 -8.34 6.58 -6.01
C PRO A 91 -9.22 5.90 -4.96
N TYR A 92 -9.95 6.72 -4.20
CA TYR A 92 -11.06 6.24 -3.38
C TYR A 92 -12.32 6.10 -4.24
N VAL A 93 -12.95 4.93 -4.19
CA VAL A 93 -14.19 4.62 -4.94
C VAL A 93 -15.31 4.32 -3.95
N LYS A 94 -16.33 5.19 -3.92
CA LYS A 94 -17.51 5.04 -3.03
C LYS A 94 -18.23 3.73 -3.29
N ASP A 95 -18.52 3.45 -4.56
CA ASP A 95 -19.34 2.31 -5.00
C ASP A 95 -18.50 1.06 -5.29
N CYS A 96 -17.41 0.85 -4.55
CA CYS A 96 -16.59 -0.34 -4.75
C CYS A 96 -17.36 -1.61 -4.39
N LYS A 97 -17.52 -2.49 -5.38
CA LYS A 97 -17.89 -3.89 -5.17
C LYS A 97 -16.67 -4.63 -4.65
N LYS A 98 -16.73 -5.07 -3.39
CA LYS A 98 -15.63 -5.79 -2.75
C LYS A 98 -15.22 -6.98 -3.62
N PRO A 99 -13.95 -7.10 -4.06
CA PRO A 99 -13.51 -8.31 -4.73
C PRO A 99 -13.72 -9.51 -3.80
N PRO A 100 -14.08 -10.69 -4.33
CA PRO A 100 -14.34 -11.87 -3.51
C PRO A 100 -13.15 -12.13 -2.60
N VAL A 101 -13.42 -12.33 -1.31
CA VAL A 101 -12.39 -12.71 -0.35
C VAL A 101 -11.86 -14.07 -0.81
N ILE A 102 -10.63 -14.11 -1.32
CA ILE A 102 -9.93 -15.39 -1.51
C ILE A 102 -9.74 -15.95 -0.11
N GLN A 103 -10.63 -16.85 0.29
CA GLN A 103 -10.48 -17.64 1.50
C GLN A 103 -9.17 -18.41 1.33
N ARG A 104 -8.11 -17.99 2.04
CA ARG A 104 -6.94 -18.87 2.21
C ARG A 104 -7.51 -20.10 2.90
N LYS A 105 -7.67 -21.20 2.15
CA LYS A 105 -7.76 -22.50 2.79
C LYS A 105 -6.46 -22.63 3.55
N GLU A 106 -6.53 -22.56 4.87
CA GLU A 106 -5.44 -23.04 5.69
C GLU A 106 -5.23 -24.49 5.28
N ALA A 107 -4.16 -24.74 4.53
CA ALA A 107 -3.72 -26.09 4.32
C ALA A 107 -3.26 -26.56 5.70
N LEU A 108 -4.16 -27.21 6.42
CA LEU A 108 -3.84 -27.92 7.65
C LEU A 108 -2.72 -28.89 7.27
N PHE A 109 -1.49 -28.55 7.63
CA PHE A 109 -0.33 -29.40 7.42
C PHE A 109 -0.47 -30.55 8.42
N THR A 110 -1.18 -31.61 8.02
CA THR A 110 -1.13 -32.86 8.76
C THR A 110 0.24 -33.46 8.49
N VAL A 111 1.18 -33.29 9.42
CA VAL A 111 2.44 -34.03 9.41
C VAL A 111 2.08 -35.50 9.63
N PRO A 112 2.31 -36.40 8.65
CA PRO A 112 2.06 -37.81 8.90
C PRO A 112 3.10 -38.30 9.91
N ALA A 113 2.65 -39.05 10.92
CA ALA A 113 3.55 -39.74 11.82
C ALA A 113 4.51 -40.61 11.00
N ALA A 114 5.80 -40.38 11.17
CA ALA A 114 6.85 -41.04 10.40
C ALA A 114 6.83 -42.56 10.64
N ALA A 115 6.29 -43.31 9.68
CA ALA A 115 6.66 -44.71 9.48
C ALA A 115 7.91 -44.71 8.60
N GLY A 116 9.01 -45.24 9.16
CA GLY A 116 10.35 -45.20 8.57
C GLY A 116 10.42 -45.67 7.12
N GLY A 117 11.05 -44.85 6.27
CA GLY A 117 11.43 -45.20 4.91
C GLY A 117 11.99 -43.98 4.19
N ARG A 118 13.28 -43.99 3.84
CA ARG A 118 13.93 -42.90 3.10
C ARG A 118 13.32 -42.81 1.70
N GLY A 119 12.61 -41.73 1.41
CA GLY A 119 12.14 -41.40 0.07
C GLY A 119 12.14 -39.89 -0.13
N VAL A 120 12.86 -39.41 -1.14
CA VAL A 120 12.91 -37.99 -1.52
C VAL A 120 11.59 -37.61 -2.16
N VAL A 121 10.81 -36.74 -1.51
CA VAL A 121 9.53 -36.23 -2.06
C VAL A 121 9.79 -34.87 -2.72
N ARG A 122 9.64 -34.80 -4.04
CA ARG A 122 9.64 -33.54 -4.80
C ARG A 122 8.27 -32.86 -4.66
N PRO A 123 8.20 -31.56 -4.34
CA PRO A 123 6.92 -30.86 -4.27
C PRO A 123 6.39 -30.59 -5.69
N SER A 124 5.19 -31.09 -6.00
CA SER A 124 4.44 -30.71 -7.19
C SER A 124 3.60 -29.47 -6.89
N VAL A 125 3.95 -28.34 -7.48
CA VAL A 125 3.12 -27.12 -7.46
C VAL A 125 1.94 -27.34 -8.41
N ARG A 126 0.71 -27.45 -7.90
CA ARG A 126 -0.49 -27.41 -8.75
C ARG A 126 -0.88 -25.96 -9.00
N THR A 127 -0.81 -25.54 -10.26
CA THR A 127 -1.36 -24.27 -10.77
C THR A 127 -2.88 -24.27 -10.58
N PHE A 128 -3.44 -23.22 -9.97
CA PHE A 128 -4.89 -23.05 -9.85
C PHE A 128 -5.42 -22.24 -11.04
N GLN A 129 -6.38 -22.81 -11.78
CA GLN A 129 -7.20 -22.09 -12.76
C GLN A 129 -8.36 -21.39 -12.03
N SER A 130 -8.65 -20.14 -12.41
CA SER A 130 -9.86 -19.41 -12.02
C SER A 130 -11.00 -19.77 -12.98
N SER A 131 -12.14 -20.22 -12.46
CA SER A 131 -13.39 -20.27 -13.22
C SER A 131 -14.09 -18.91 -13.17
N GLN A 132 -14.64 -18.50 -14.32
CA GLN A 132 -15.34 -17.24 -14.58
C GLN A 132 -16.52 -17.01 -13.63
#